data_AF-A0AB37HAT4-F1
#
_entry.id   AF-A0AB37HAT4-F1
#
_cell.length_a   1.000
_cell.length_b   1.000
_cell.length_c   1.000
_cell.angle_alpha   90.00
_cell.angle_beta   90.00
_cell.angle_gamma   90.00
#
_symmetry.space_group_name_H-M   'P 1'
#
loop_
_entity.id
_entity.type
_entity.pdbx_description
1 polymer ?
#
loop_
_entity_poly.entity_id
_entity_poly.type
_entity_poly.pdbx_seq_one_letter_code
_entity_poly.pdbx_strand_id
1 'polypeptide(L)'
;MAKVKETMYYLNNPERHIVMLASETQLKYEGIIKEIFGVACESDLQMMIKFNKGFKESICHEFGVDENKITLSMVFRQATQADLVEN
;
A
#
# COMPACT_ATOMS: atom_id res chain seq x y z
N MET A 1 -25.16 18.56 -7.45
CA MET A 1 -23.68 18.55 -7.36
C MET A 1 -23.21 17.13 -7.56
N ALA A 2 -22.49 16.83 -8.66
CA ALA A 2 -21.90 15.50 -8.81
C ALA A 2 -20.74 15.40 -7.80
N LYS A 3 -20.84 14.50 -6.82
CA LYS A 3 -19.69 14.13 -6.00
C LYS A 3 -18.64 13.57 -6.96
N VAL A 4 -17.50 14.26 -7.09
CA VAL A 4 -16.33 13.66 -7.73
C VAL A 4 -16.03 12.40 -6.93
N LYS A 5 -16.18 11.23 -7.54
CA LYS A 5 -15.74 9.97 -6.93
C LYS A 5 -14.22 10.02 -6.94
N GLU A 6 -13.66 10.34 -5.80
CA GLU A 6 -12.22 10.31 -5.62
C GLU A 6 -11.76 8.84 -5.53
N THR A 7 -10.68 8.52 -6.24
CA THR A 7 -10.09 7.18 -6.21
C THR A 7 -9.46 6.97 -4.83
N MET A 8 -9.92 5.95 -4.12
CA MET A 8 -9.31 5.53 -2.86
C MET A 8 -8.28 4.44 -3.13
N TYR A 9 -7.19 4.48 -2.38
CA TYR A 9 -6.11 3.51 -2.41
C TYR A 9 -5.99 2.84 -1.05
N TYR A 10 -5.73 1.55 -1.09
CA TYR A 10 -5.37 0.72 0.04
C TYR A 10 -3.85 0.67 0.16
N LEU A 11 -3.33 0.97 1.34
CA LEU A 11 -1.93 0.91 1.69
C LEU A 11 -1.79 -0.01 2.92
N ASN A 12 -0.96 -1.04 2.82
CA ASN A 12 -0.64 -1.94 3.92
C ASN A 12 0.88 -2.07 4.03
N ASN A 13 1.42 -1.63 5.16
CA ASN A 13 2.80 -1.91 5.55
C ASN A 13 2.81 -3.00 6.64
N PRO A 14 3.03 -4.28 6.26
CA PRO A 14 3.06 -5.38 7.21
C PRO A 14 4.25 -5.33 8.16
N GLU A 15 5.39 -4.74 7.77
CA GLU A 15 6.57 -4.57 8.63
C GLU A 15 6.29 -3.61 9.80
N ARG A 16 5.40 -2.63 9.59
CA ARG A 16 5.03 -1.63 10.60
C ARG A 16 3.64 -1.87 11.20
N HIS A 17 2.92 -2.89 10.75
CA HIS A 17 1.53 -3.17 11.10
C HIS A 17 0.59 -1.96 10.89
N ILE A 18 0.75 -1.27 9.75
CA ILE A 18 -0.09 -0.12 9.39
C ILE A 18 -0.93 -0.47 8.17
N VAL A 19 -2.25 -0.33 8.30
CA VAL A 19 -3.20 -0.36 7.19
C VAL A 19 -3.89 1.00 7.11
N MET A 20 -3.93 1.59 5.91
CA MET A 20 -4.51 2.90 5.69
C MET A 20 -5.26 2.94 4.35
N LEU A 21 -6.35 3.68 4.33
CA LEU A 21 -6.99 4.16 3.11
C LEU A 21 -6.61 5.61 2.87
N ALA A 22 -6.19 5.93 1.65
CA ALA A 22 -5.90 7.30 1.26
C ALA A 22 -6.50 7.62 -0.10
N SER A 23 -7.01 8.84 -0.24
CA SER A 23 -7.49 9.32 -1.53
C SER A 23 -6.32 9.64 -2.47
N GLU A 24 -6.60 9.68 -3.77
CA GLU A 24 -5.60 10.08 -4.78
C GLU A 24 -4.99 11.46 -4.48
N THR A 25 -5.78 12.40 -3.95
CA THR A 25 -5.29 13.73 -3.53
C THR A 25 -4.34 13.61 -2.35
N GLN A 26 -4.69 12.82 -1.32
CA GLN A 26 -3.81 12.61 -0.17
C GLN A 26 -2.48 11.97 -0.59
N LEU A 27 -2.51 10.97 -1.47
CA LEU A 27 -1.28 10.38 -2.02
C LEU A 27 -0.38 11.42 -2.69
N LYS A 28 -0.98 12.34 -3.47
CA LYS A 28 -0.24 13.34 -4.26
C LYS A 28 0.32 14.48 -3.41
N TYR A 29 -0.41 14.95 -2.41
CA TYR A 29 -0.08 16.20 -1.72
C TYR A 29 0.35 16.01 -0.27
N GLU A 30 -0.05 14.92 0.40
CA GLU A 30 0.25 14.68 1.81
C GLU A 30 1.44 13.74 2.00
N GLY A 31 1.96 13.13 0.92
CA GLY A 31 3.14 12.28 1.00
C GLY A 31 2.88 10.96 1.74
N ILE A 32 1.65 10.46 1.70
CA ILE A 32 1.21 9.25 2.42
C ILE A 32 2.11 8.04 2.13
N ILE A 33 2.63 7.85 0.91
CA ILE A 33 3.55 6.75 0.60
C ILE A 33 4.80 6.83 1.49
N LYS A 34 5.35 8.03 1.70
CA LYS A 34 6.51 8.24 2.58
C LYS A 34 6.16 8.03 4.03
N GLU A 35 4.98 8.46 4.46
CA GLU A 35 4.52 8.26 5.83
C GLU A 35 4.38 6.76 6.18
N ILE A 36 3.76 6.00 5.29
CA ILE A 36 3.46 4.58 5.49
C ILE A 36 4.69 3.70 5.25
N PHE A 37 5.36 3.86 4.12
CA PHE A 37 6.44 2.98 3.68
C PHE A 37 7.86 3.55 3.85
N GLY A 38 8.00 4.83 4.20
CA GLY A 38 9.31 5.47 4.31
C GLY A 38 9.99 5.80 2.97
N VAL A 39 9.29 5.63 1.84
CA VAL A 39 9.81 5.84 0.48
C VAL A 39 9.09 6.98 -0.24
N ALA A 40 9.72 7.61 -1.22
CA ALA A 40 9.18 8.85 -1.79
C ALA A 40 8.00 8.62 -2.74
N CYS A 41 7.95 7.48 -3.43
CA CYS A 41 6.95 7.21 -4.46
C CYS A 41 6.70 5.71 -4.67
N GLU A 42 5.72 5.38 -5.51
CA GLU A 42 5.39 3.99 -5.88
C GLU A 42 6.58 3.26 -6.50
N SER A 43 7.37 3.91 -7.36
CA SER A 43 8.55 3.29 -7.98
C SER A 43 9.59 2.86 -6.94
N ASP A 44 9.80 3.67 -5.90
CA ASP A 44 10.68 3.32 -4.79
C ASP A 44 10.08 2.19 -3.94
N LEU A 45 8.76 2.14 -3.78
CA LEU A 45 8.07 1.03 -3.13
C LEU A 45 8.25 -0.28 -3.91
N GLN A 46 8.17 -0.24 -5.25
CA GLN A 46 8.48 -1.40 -6.09
C GLN A 46 9.93 -1.85 -5.91
N MET A 47 10.88 -0.91 -5.79
CA MET A 47 12.28 -1.23 -5.48
C MET A 47 12.45 -1.82 -4.07
N MET A 48 11.73 -1.28 -3.08
CA MET A 48 11.71 -1.81 -1.71
C MET A 48 11.20 -3.26 -1.70
N ILE A 49 10.09 -3.54 -2.37
CA ILE A 49 9.57 -4.92 -2.54
C ILE A 49 10.61 -5.83 -3.19
N LYS A 50 11.36 -5.34 -4.18
CA LYS A 50 12.34 -6.17 -4.89
C LYS A 50 13.59 -6.49 -4.06
N PHE A 51 14.09 -5.52 -3.30
CA PHE A 51 15.44 -5.61 -2.72
C PHE A 51 15.47 -5.65 -1.18
N ASN A 52 14.45 -5.15 -0.49
CA ASN A 52 14.42 -5.16 0.97
C ASN A 52 13.94 -6.53 1.49
N LYS A 53 14.86 -7.32 2.04
CA LYS A 53 14.57 -8.66 2.57
C LYS A 53 13.59 -8.64 3.75
N GLY A 54 13.76 -7.72 4.70
CA GLY A 54 12.89 -7.63 5.87
C GLY A 54 11.45 -7.28 5.48
N PHE A 55 11.30 -6.34 4.55
CA PHE A 55 9.98 -5.99 4.02
C PHE A 55 9.33 -7.17 3.29
N LYS A 56 10.06 -7.87 2.42
CA LYS A 56 9.54 -9.09 1.76
C LYS A 56 9.11 -10.16 2.76
N GLU A 57 9.93 -10.44 3.77
CA GLU A 57 9.61 -11.41 4.81
C GLU A 57 8.32 -11.03 5.56
N SER A 58 8.11 -9.74 5.84
CA SER A 58 6.88 -9.26 6.46
C SER A 58 5.64 -9.48 5.56
N ILE A 59 5.75 -9.26 4.24
CA ILE A 59 4.67 -9.53 3.29
C ILE A 59 4.38 -11.04 3.22
N CYS A 60 5.42 -11.88 3.13
CA CYS A 60 5.27 -13.33 3.11
C CYS A 60 4.52 -13.84 4.35
N HIS A 61 4.88 -13.31 5.53
CA HIS A 61 4.25 -13.70 6.79
C HIS A 61 2.79 -13.25 6.89
N GLU A 62 2.48 -12.01 6.51
CA GLU A 62 1.13 -11.45 6.55
C GLU A 62 0.16 -12.21 5.61
N PHE A 63 0.59 -12.50 4.39
CA PHE A 63 -0.27 -13.06 3.35
C PHE A 63 -0.12 -14.58 3.15
N GLY A 64 0.83 -15.22 3.86
CA GLY A 64 1.11 -16.66 3.72
C GLY A 64 1.60 -17.04 2.31
N VAL A 65 2.39 -16.17 1.67
CA VAL A 65 2.89 -16.35 0.30
C VAL A 65 4.41 -16.48 0.24
N ASP A 66 4.93 -17.09 -0.83
CA ASP A 66 6.36 -17.11 -1.11
C ASP A 66 6.85 -15.78 -1.71
N GLU A 67 8.14 -15.48 -1.58
CA GLU A 67 8.74 -14.23 -2.09
C GLU A 67 8.49 -14.01 -3.60
N ASN A 68 8.43 -15.09 -4.39
CA ASN A 68 8.19 -15.02 -5.84
C ASN A 68 6.72 -14.72 -6.23
N LYS A 69 5.80 -14.72 -5.25
CA LYS A 69 4.40 -14.37 -5.41
C LYS A 69 4.08 -12.96 -4.94
N ILE A 70 5.04 -12.27 -4.32
CA ILE A 70 4.84 -10.89 -3.87
C ILE A 70 4.54 -10.00 -5.08
N THR A 71 3.49 -9.20 -4.97
CA THR A 71 3.14 -8.17 -5.95
C THR A 71 2.88 -6.85 -5.24
N LEU A 72 3.03 -5.73 -5.97
CA LEU A 72 2.70 -4.41 -5.44
C LEU A 72 1.27 -4.36 -4.90
N SER A 73 0.32 -5.02 -5.57
CA SER A 73 -1.10 -4.99 -5.22
C SER A 73 -1.45 -5.55 -3.84
N MET A 74 -0.56 -6.34 -3.23
CA MET A 74 -0.74 -6.83 -1.87
C MET A 74 -0.61 -5.70 -0.82
N VAL A 75 0.22 -4.70 -1.11
CA VAL A 75 0.57 -3.62 -0.16
C VAL A 75 0.11 -2.25 -0.64
N PHE A 76 -0.08 -2.06 -1.94
CA PHE A 76 -0.50 -0.80 -2.54
C PHE A 76 -1.35 -1.05 -3.79
N ARG A 77 -2.63 -0.69 -3.73
CA ARG A 77 -3.57 -0.80 -4.86
C ARG A 77 -4.73 0.16 -4.71
N GLN A 78 -5.52 0.33 -5.76
CA GLN A 78 -6.85 0.92 -5.61
C GLN A 78 -7.69 0.09 -4.63
N ALA A 79 -8.40 0.77 -3.73
CA ALA A 79 -9.30 0.15 -2.77
C ALA A 79 -10.51 -0.45 -3.47
N THR A 80 -10.88 -1.65 -3.05
CA THR A 80 -12.12 -2.34 -3.43
C THR A 80 -13.26 -1.93 -2.51
N GLN A 81 -14.48 -2.30 -2.87
CA GLN A 81 -15.64 -2.07 -1.99
C GLN A 81 -15.50 -2.77 -0.63
N ALA A 82 -14.79 -3.90 -0.55
CA ALA A 82 -14.56 -4.58 0.72
C ALA A 82 -13.70 -3.74 1.67
N ASP A 83 -12.60 -3.16 1.15
CA ASP A 83 -11.71 -2.32 1.95
C ASP A 83 -12.42 -1.08 2.51
N LEU A 84 -13.41 -0.55 1.78
CA LEU A 84 -14.19 0.63 2.16
C LEU A 84 -15.29 0.33 3.20
N VAL A 85 -15.65 -0.93 3.41
CA VAL A 85 -16.71 -1.36 4.34
C VAL A 85 -16.13 -1.87 5.66
N GLU A 86 -14.86 -2.30 5.67
CA GLU A 86 -14.17 -2.84 6.85
C GLU A 86 -13.39 -1.81 7.69
N ASN A 87 -13.65 -0.50 7.53
CA ASN A 87 -13.06 0.55 8.37
C ASN A 87 -14.10 1.24 9.27
#